data_AF-A0A9P8G0K8-F1
#
_entry.id   AF-A0A9P8G0K8-F1
#
_cell.length_a   1.000
_cell.length_b   1.000
_cell.length_c   1.000
_cell.angle_alpha   90.00
_cell.angle_beta   90.00
_cell.angle_gamma   90.00
#
_symmetry.space_group_name_H-M   'P 1'
#
loop_
_entity.id
_entity.type
_entity.pdbx_description
1 polymer ?
#
loop_
_entity_poly.entity_id
_entity_poly.type
_entity_poly.pdbx_seq_one_letter_code
_entity_poly.pdbx_strand_id
1 'polypeptide(L)'
;MRKRRNEYHFEYRRNPENQAKQAEYNRVHRLKDPYKRILHLRQVRAGDLKLHRANGLASFLNQSKRWMQENWSWPTHQVVRIAACVNRHCTSCDQIRRLKLWWKEKHPPQGLKTESPQDRFMCNYCFANSWDLVVPEGNIEKLPPLLTSPDHPPPARPKDTNKAHQQDQDAIQEGKDEDMDHVLVH
;
A
#
# COMPACT_ATOMS: atom_id res chain seq x y z
N MET A 1 18.60 16.30 1.97
CA MET A 1 17.41 15.44 1.64
C MET A 1 16.26 15.51 2.67
N ARG A 2 16.50 15.65 4.00
CA ARG A 2 15.41 15.80 5.00
C ARG A 2 14.55 17.07 4.82
N LYS A 3 15.15 18.21 4.44
CA LYS A 3 14.45 19.51 4.32
C LYS A 3 13.25 19.50 3.34
N ARG A 4 13.42 19.04 2.09
CA ARG A 4 12.34 19.00 1.07
C ARG A 4 11.21 17.99 1.33
N ARG A 5 11.41 16.99 2.19
CA ARG A 5 10.32 16.09 2.62
C ARG A 5 9.47 16.77 3.70
N ASN A 6 10.13 17.55 4.56
CA ASN A 6 9.48 18.32 5.62
C ASN A 6 8.69 19.50 5.04
N GLU A 7 9.22 20.23 4.06
CA GLU A 7 8.53 21.36 3.39
C GLU A 7 7.21 20.92 2.75
N TYR A 8 7.19 19.84 1.97
CA TYR A 8 5.94 19.33 1.39
C TYR A 8 4.93 18.86 2.45
N HIS A 9 5.38 18.16 3.49
CA HIS A 9 4.50 17.78 4.60
C HIS A 9 3.96 19.01 5.34
N PHE A 10 4.73 20.08 5.38
CA PHE A 10 4.38 21.35 6.01
C PHE A 10 3.33 22.11 5.19
N GLU A 11 3.51 22.23 3.88
CA GLU A 11 2.53 22.82 2.94
C GLU A 11 1.23 22.01 2.89
N TYR A 12 1.33 20.68 2.76
CA TYR A 12 0.14 19.81 2.69
C TYR A 12 -0.68 19.85 3.99
N ARG A 13 -0.03 19.89 5.16
CA ARG A 13 -0.73 20.01 6.45
C ARG A 13 -1.32 21.40 6.68
N ARG A 14 -0.82 22.45 6.04
CA ARG A 14 -1.34 23.82 6.17
C ARG A 14 -2.43 24.17 5.17
N ASN A 15 -2.70 23.32 4.17
CA ASN A 15 -3.81 23.53 3.27
C ASN A 15 -5.15 23.34 4.03
N PRO A 16 -5.99 24.39 4.14
CA PRO A 16 -7.23 24.36 4.91
C PRO A 16 -8.27 23.39 4.35
N GLU A 17 -8.29 23.17 3.03
CA GLU A 17 -9.19 22.18 2.40
C GLU A 17 -8.82 20.75 2.81
N ASN A 18 -7.52 20.45 2.86
CA ASN A 18 -7.04 19.14 3.29
C ASN A 18 -7.33 18.91 4.78
N GLN A 19 -7.22 19.97 5.60
CA GLN A 19 -7.58 19.91 7.02
C GLN A 19 -9.08 19.66 7.19
N ALA A 20 -9.93 20.37 6.44
CA ALA A 20 -11.39 20.21 6.47
C ALA A 20 -11.81 18.80 6.03
N LYS A 21 -11.26 18.29 4.92
CA LYS A 21 -11.49 16.91 4.44
C LYS A 21 -11.07 15.88 5.48
N GLN A 22 -9.92 16.07 6.13
CA GLN A 22 -9.44 15.17 7.16
C GLN A 22 -10.28 15.24 8.44
N ALA A 23 -10.74 16.43 8.84
CA ALA A 23 -11.60 16.62 9.99
C ALA A 23 -12.97 15.97 9.77
N GLU A 24 -13.55 16.14 8.58
CA GLU A 24 -14.83 15.52 8.21
C GLU A 24 -14.71 13.98 8.17
N TYR A 25 -13.66 13.45 7.56
CA TYR A 25 -13.37 12.00 7.59
C TYR A 25 -13.27 11.47 9.03
N ASN A 26 -12.53 12.16 9.90
CA ASN A 26 -12.39 11.75 11.31
C ASN A 26 -13.73 11.82 12.05
N ARG A 27 -14.58 12.80 11.73
CA ARG A 27 -15.92 12.97 12.31
C ARG A 27 -16.84 11.82 11.90
N VAL A 28 -16.95 11.55 10.60
CA VAL A 28 -17.79 10.48 10.03
C VAL A 28 -17.43 9.12 10.62
N HIS A 29 -16.13 8.83 10.74
CA HIS A 29 -15.64 7.55 11.27
C HIS A 29 -15.45 7.52 12.80
N ARG A 30 -15.86 8.58 13.52
CA ARG A 30 -15.71 8.72 14.98
C ARG A 30 -14.27 8.50 15.50
N LEU A 31 -13.27 8.86 14.70
CA LEU A 31 -11.84 8.60 14.95
C LEU A 31 -11.18 9.72 15.76
N LYS A 32 -11.78 10.10 16.90
CA LYS A 32 -11.19 11.09 17.82
C LYS A 32 -9.91 10.58 18.49
N ASP A 33 -9.83 9.27 18.71
CA ASP A 33 -8.66 8.58 19.26
C ASP A 33 -7.64 8.28 18.14
N PRO A 34 -6.38 8.77 18.26
CA PRO A 34 -5.30 8.50 17.31
C PRO A 34 -5.07 7.00 17.04
N TYR A 35 -5.23 6.15 18.05
CA TYR A 35 -5.04 4.71 17.93
C TYR A 35 -6.17 4.08 17.11
N LYS A 36 -7.44 4.40 17.42
CA LYS A 36 -8.60 3.98 16.61
C LYS A 36 -8.49 4.47 15.18
N ARG A 37 -7.97 5.69 14.96
CA ARG A 37 -7.71 6.23 13.62
C ARG A 37 -6.70 5.40 12.86
N ILE A 38 -5.58 5.03 13.50
CA ILE A 38 -4.54 4.20 12.87
C ILE A 38 -5.09 2.82 12.54
N LEU A 39 -5.82 2.19 13.46
CA LEU A 39 -6.45 0.88 13.23
C LEU A 39 -7.47 0.93 12.10
N HIS A 40 -8.35 1.93 12.09
CA HIS A 40 -9.33 2.11 11.02
C HIS A 40 -8.65 2.31 9.66
N LEU A 41 -7.62 3.17 9.57
CA LEU A 41 -6.87 3.36 8.34
C LEU A 41 -6.17 2.07 7.89
N ARG A 42 -5.66 1.26 8.82
CA ARG A 42 -5.10 -0.06 8.50
C ARG A 42 -6.18 -1.00 7.97
N GLN A 43 -7.37 -1.03 8.57
CA GLN A 43 -8.49 -1.85 8.11
C GLN A 43 -9.00 -1.42 6.73
N VAL A 44 -9.18 -0.13 6.49
CA VAL A 44 -9.58 0.41 5.18
C VAL A 44 -8.54 0.04 4.13
N ARG A 45 -7.25 0.20 4.45
CA ARG A 45 -6.16 -0.20 3.54
C ARG A 45 -6.09 -1.70 3.31
N ALA A 46 -6.39 -2.51 4.33
CA ALA A 46 -6.43 -3.98 4.22
C ALA A 46 -7.51 -4.46 3.23
N GLY A 47 -8.60 -3.69 3.07
CA GLY A 47 -9.64 -3.97 2.09
C GLY A 47 -9.39 -3.39 0.70
N ASP A 48 -8.40 -2.49 0.53
CA ASP A 48 -8.14 -1.82 -0.74
C ASP A 48 -7.22 -2.69 -1.63
N LEU A 49 -7.82 -3.56 -2.42
CA LEU A 49 -7.12 -4.43 -3.36
C LEU A 49 -6.19 -3.65 -4.30
N LYS A 50 -6.61 -2.47 -4.76
CA LYS A 50 -5.81 -1.67 -5.70
C LYS A 50 -4.53 -1.14 -5.05
N LEU A 51 -4.64 -0.68 -3.81
CA LEU A 51 -3.49 -0.27 -3.01
C LEU A 51 -2.58 -1.45 -2.68
N HIS A 52 -3.17 -2.62 -2.38
CA HIS A 52 -2.42 -3.85 -2.15
C HIS A 52 -1.60 -4.27 -3.36
N ARG A 53 -2.17 -4.25 -4.57
CA ARG A 53 -1.44 -4.51 -5.82
C ARG A 53 -0.28 -3.55 -6.01
N ALA A 54 -0.54 -2.26 -5.85
CA ALA A 54 0.49 -1.23 -5.98
C ALA A 54 1.65 -1.43 -5.00
N ASN A 55 1.35 -1.71 -3.74
CA ASN A 55 2.36 -1.96 -2.71
C ASN A 55 3.08 -3.29 -2.94
N GLY A 56 2.37 -4.34 -3.35
CA GLY A 56 2.92 -5.65 -3.68
C GLY A 56 3.94 -5.56 -4.81
N LEU A 57 3.59 -4.90 -5.91
CA LEU A 57 4.49 -4.64 -7.02
C LEU A 57 5.72 -3.83 -6.58
N ALA A 58 5.52 -2.75 -5.82
CA ALA A 58 6.63 -1.94 -5.34
C ALA A 58 7.57 -2.72 -4.41
N SER A 59 7.01 -3.52 -3.49
CA SER A 59 7.78 -4.35 -2.56
C SER A 59 8.56 -5.42 -3.31
N PHE A 60 7.90 -6.11 -4.23
CA PHE A 60 8.50 -7.13 -5.08
C PHE A 60 9.67 -6.58 -5.89
N LEU A 61 9.47 -5.43 -6.53
CA LEU A 61 10.53 -4.71 -7.23
C LEU A 61 11.69 -4.37 -6.29
N ASN A 62 11.42 -3.91 -5.06
CA ASN A 62 12.47 -3.57 -4.10
C ASN A 62 13.23 -4.78 -3.53
N GLN A 63 12.59 -5.94 -3.45
CA GLN A 63 13.16 -7.15 -2.87
C GLN A 63 13.77 -8.10 -3.91
N SER A 64 13.38 -7.98 -5.19
CA SER A 64 13.88 -8.84 -6.24
C SER A 64 15.38 -8.62 -6.47
N LYS A 65 16.13 -9.74 -6.48
CA LYS A 65 17.55 -9.75 -6.84
C LYS A 65 17.74 -9.22 -8.26
N ARG A 66 18.90 -8.61 -8.52
CA ARG A 66 19.24 -7.94 -9.78
C ARG A 66 18.98 -8.79 -11.04
N TRP A 67 19.34 -10.07 -11.01
CA TRP A 67 19.13 -11.02 -12.10
C TRP A 67 17.65 -11.34 -12.41
N MET A 68 16.74 -11.20 -11.43
CA MET A 68 15.30 -11.35 -11.70
C MET A 68 14.73 -10.12 -12.41
N GLN A 69 15.28 -8.93 -12.15
CA GLN A 69 14.88 -7.70 -12.84
C GLN A 69 15.39 -7.66 -14.28
N GLU A 70 16.51 -8.34 -14.57
CA GLU A 70 17.05 -8.47 -15.94
C GLU A 70 16.21 -9.39 -16.82
N ASN A 71 15.53 -10.38 -16.22
CA ASN A 71 14.70 -11.35 -16.93
C ASN A 71 13.22 -10.95 -17.06
N TRP A 72 12.83 -9.79 -16.53
CA TRP A 72 11.46 -9.28 -16.65
C TRP A 72 11.45 -7.98 -17.45
N SER A 73 10.84 -8.03 -18.62
CA SER A 73 10.54 -6.85 -19.42
C SER A 73 9.05 -6.56 -19.37
N TRP A 74 8.68 -5.29 -19.25
CA TRP A 74 7.32 -4.87 -19.54
C TRP A 74 7.26 -4.37 -20.99
N PRO A 75 6.34 -4.86 -21.83
CA PRO A 75 6.34 -4.56 -23.26
C PRO A 75 6.23 -3.06 -23.53
N THR A 76 5.32 -2.39 -22.80
CA THR A 76 4.94 -1.00 -23.04
C THR A 76 5.64 0.00 -22.13
N HIS A 77 6.17 -0.45 -20.98
CA HIS A 77 6.72 0.42 -19.96
C HIS A 77 8.10 -0.01 -19.48
N GLN A 78 8.87 0.94 -18.96
CA GLN A 78 10.12 0.72 -18.27
C GLN A 78 9.99 1.19 -16.81
N VAL A 79 10.43 0.36 -15.87
CA VAL A 79 10.57 0.76 -14.46
C VAL A 79 11.61 1.86 -14.34
N VAL A 80 11.22 2.98 -13.74
CA VAL A 80 12.12 4.10 -13.40
C VAL A 80 12.11 4.30 -11.89
N ARG A 81 13.25 3.99 -11.26
CA ARG A 81 13.47 4.19 -9.83
C ARG A 81 14.39 5.37 -9.58
N ILE A 82 13.94 6.28 -8.75
CA ILE A 82 14.66 7.51 -8.43
C ILE A 82 14.86 7.54 -6.91
N ALA A 83 16.10 7.81 -6.48
CA ALA A 83 16.47 7.80 -5.06
C ALA A 83 15.61 8.80 -4.24
N ALA A 84 15.33 9.96 -4.83
CA ALA A 84 14.44 10.97 -4.30
C ALA A 84 13.05 10.91 -4.94
N CYS A 85 12.02 11.26 -4.17
CA CYS A 85 10.68 11.40 -4.76
C CYS A 85 10.67 12.62 -5.70
N VAL A 86 10.21 12.41 -6.93
CA VAL A 86 10.07 13.45 -7.95
C VAL A 86 8.59 13.68 -8.25
N ASN A 87 8.25 14.93 -8.55
CA ASN A 87 6.93 15.29 -9.07
C ASN A 87 6.90 14.96 -10.56
N ARG A 88 5.95 14.13 -10.99
CA ARG A 88 5.65 13.89 -12.40
C ARG A 88 4.15 13.82 -12.61
N HIS A 89 3.73 14.14 -13.83
CA HIS A 89 2.36 13.92 -14.29
C HIS A 89 2.12 12.43 -14.56
N CYS A 90 0.94 11.91 -14.21
CA CYS A 90 0.56 10.54 -14.46
C CYS A 90 -0.38 10.46 -15.67
N THR A 91 0.02 9.80 -16.75
CA THR A 91 -0.77 9.72 -18.00
C THR A 91 -2.11 9.00 -17.89
N SER A 92 -2.30 8.15 -16.87
CA SER A 92 -3.55 7.40 -16.69
C SER A 92 -4.59 8.07 -15.77
N CYS A 93 -4.18 8.90 -14.81
CA CYS A 93 -5.12 9.53 -13.87
C CYS A 93 -5.05 11.06 -13.88
N ASP A 94 -4.21 11.63 -14.75
CA ASP A 94 -3.99 13.06 -14.91
C ASP A 94 -3.67 13.82 -13.61
N GLN A 95 -3.04 13.12 -12.66
CA GLN A 95 -2.62 13.70 -11.39
C GLN A 95 -1.11 13.88 -11.36
N ILE A 96 -0.66 15.02 -10.83
CA ILE A 96 0.73 15.20 -10.44
C ILE A 96 0.95 14.44 -9.12
N ARG A 97 1.86 13.46 -9.13
CA ARG A 97 2.21 12.70 -7.94
C ARG A 97 3.68 12.88 -7.60
N ARG A 98 4.02 12.72 -6.32
CA ARG A 98 5.40 12.76 -5.82
C ARG A 98 5.86 11.36 -5.44
N LEU A 99 6.52 10.65 -6.35
CA LEU A 99 6.86 9.23 -6.18
C LEU A 99 8.33 8.95 -6.46
N LYS A 100 8.84 7.85 -5.89
CA LYS A 100 10.17 7.28 -6.18
C LYS A 100 10.15 6.25 -7.31
N LEU A 101 9.00 5.62 -7.51
CA LEU A 101 8.78 4.58 -8.50
C LEU A 101 7.79 5.09 -9.54
N TRP A 102 8.25 5.13 -10.78
CA TRP A 102 7.49 5.55 -11.95
C TRP A 102 7.63 4.50 -13.06
N TRP A 103 6.67 4.52 -13.97
CA TRP A 103 6.65 3.65 -15.14
C TRP A 103 6.70 4.52 -16.39
N LYS A 104 7.83 4.52 -17.08
CA LYS A 104 8.03 5.32 -18.30
C LYS A 104 7.49 4.56 -19.50
N GLU A 105 6.65 5.19 -20.31
CA GLU A 105 6.16 4.59 -21.57
C GLU A 105 7.32 4.47 -22.58
N LYS A 106 7.52 3.28 -23.17
CA LYS A 106 8.57 3.01 -24.17
C LYS A 106 8.19 3.54 -25.56
N HIS A 107 6.93 3.37 -25.94
CA HIS A 107 6.38 3.79 -27.22
C HIS A 107 5.14 4.67 -26.98
N PRO A 108 5.27 6.01 -27.06
CA PRO A 108 4.10 6.86 -27.03
C PRO A 108 3.18 6.54 -28.20
N PRO A 109 1.85 6.56 -28.02
CA PRO A 109 0.92 6.43 -29.14
C PRO A 109 1.24 7.51 -30.19
N GLN A 110 1.47 7.07 -31.42
CA GLN A 110 1.80 7.96 -32.53
C GLN A 110 0.62 8.92 -32.74
N GLY A 111 0.85 10.23 -32.59
CA GLY A 111 -0.17 11.26 -32.86
C GLY A 111 -0.43 12.29 -31.75
N LEU A 112 0.06 12.08 -30.51
CA LEU A 112 -0.01 13.14 -29.49
C LEU A 112 1.14 14.14 -29.67
N LYS A 113 0.83 15.30 -30.25
CA LYS A 113 1.75 16.45 -30.43
C LYS A 113 2.06 17.22 -29.13
N THR A 114 1.52 16.80 -27.98
CA THR A 114 1.42 17.69 -26.81
C THR A 114 2.54 17.58 -25.80
N GLU A 115 3.35 16.52 -25.82
CA GLU A 115 4.48 16.37 -24.90
C GLU A 115 5.65 15.69 -25.61
N SER A 116 6.88 16.07 -25.27
CA SER A 116 8.07 15.36 -25.73
C SER A 116 7.85 13.85 -25.53
N PRO A 117 7.99 13.01 -26.57
CA PRO A 117 7.84 11.55 -26.50
C PRO A 117 8.63 10.90 -25.35
N GLN A 118 9.64 11.61 -24.83
CA GLN A 118 10.60 11.12 -23.86
C GLN A 118 10.16 11.25 -22.40
N ASP A 119 9.02 11.90 -22.08
CA ASP A 119 8.65 12.23 -20.68
C ASP A 119 7.23 11.79 -20.25
N ARG A 120 6.69 10.73 -20.85
CA ARG A 120 5.41 10.13 -20.42
C ARG A 120 5.59 9.11 -19.31
N PHE A 121 4.94 9.35 -18.19
CA PHE A 121 5.04 8.50 -17.01
C PHE A 121 3.66 8.11 -16.47
N MET A 122 3.55 6.87 -16.02
CA MET A 122 2.44 6.38 -15.24
C MET A 122 2.87 6.14 -13.80
N CYS A 123 1.99 6.48 -12.85
CA CYS A 123 2.26 6.25 -11.44
C CYS A 123 2.14 4.76 -11.11
N ASN A 124 2.87 4.30 -10.09
CA ASN A 124 2.84 2.89 -9.69
C ASN A 124 1.43 2.38 -9.33
N TYR A 125 0.58 3.25 -8.78
CA TYR A 125 -0.80 2.88 -8.47
C TYR A 125 -1.62 2.57 -9.73
N CYS A 126 -1.56 3.43 -10.76
CA CYS A 126 -2.24 3.17 -12.02
C CYS A 126 -1.64 1.96 -12.74
N PHE A 127 -0.31 1.88 -12.83
CA PHE A 127 0.37 0.78 -13.49
C PHE A 127 0.02 -0.59 -12.88
N ALA A 128 0.07 -0.71 -11.55
CA ALA A 128 -0.20 -1.98 -10.88
C ALA A 128 -1.66 -2.44 -10.98
N ASN A 129 -2.56 -1.56 -11.43
CA ASN A 129 -3.99 -1.82 -11.54
C ASN A 129 -4.47 -1.91 -13.00
N SER A 130 -3.58 -1.71 -13.97
CA SER A 130 -3.86 -1.97 -15.38
C SER A 130 -3.35 -3.36 -15.74
N TRP A 131 -4.27 -4.33 -15.83
CA TRP A 131 -3.94 -5.74 -16.01
C TRP A 131 -3.10 -6.00 -17.27
N ASP A 132 -3.50 -5.39 -18.39
CA ASP A 132 -2.81 -5.51 -19.68
C ASP A 132 -1.38 -4.96 -19.66
N LEU A 133 -1.04 -4.15 -18.66
CA LEU A 133 0.25 -3.50 -18.53
C LEU A 133 1.12 -4.14 -17.44
N VAL A 134 0.53 -4.63 -16.36
CA VAL A 134 1.27 -5.03 -15.15
C VAL A 134 1.97 -6.37 -15.29
N VAL A 135 1.48 -7.24 -16.17
CA VAL A 135 2.06 -8.57 -16.41
C VAL A 135 3.34 -8.42 -17.26
N PRO A 136 4.52 -8.75 -16.73
CA PRO A 136 5.75 -8.72 -17.51
C PRO A 136 5.81 -9.89 -18.50
N GLU A 137 6.58 -9.69 -19.56
CA GLU A 137 7.07 -10.75 -20.44
C GLU A 137 8.19 -11.52 -19.72
N GLY A 138 8.17 -12.85 -19.81
CA GLY A 138 9.16 -13.74 -19.20
C GLY A 138 8.54 -14.79 -18.28
N ASN A 139 9.31 -15.29 -17.32
CA ASN A 139 8.89 -16.40 -16.46
C ASN A 139 7.92 -15.93 -15.35
N ILE A 140 6.62 -16.07 -15.61
CA ILE A 140 5.47 -15.60 -14.81
C ILE A 140 5.37 -16.32 -13.45
N GLU A 141 5.95 -17.52 -13.32
CA GLU A 141 5.84 -18.40 -12.15
C GLU A 141 6.30 -17.77 -10.82
N LYS A 142 7.13 -16.72 -10.88
CA LYS A 142 7.70 -16.05 -9.70
C LYS A 142 7.05 -14.71 -9.37
N LEU A 143 6.01 -14.32 -10.08
CA LEU A 143 5.28 -13.09 -9.76
C LEU A 143 4.50 -13.24 -8.45
N PRO A 144 4.35 -12.16 -7.67
CA PRO A 144 3.47 -12.16 -6.52
C PRO A 144 2.07 -12.59 -6.96
N PRO A 145 1.39 -13.51 -6.26
CA PRO A 145 0.04 -13.97 -6.62
C PRO A 145 -0.96 -12.83 -6.83
N LEU A 146 -0.80 -11.73 -6.09
CA LEU A 146 -1.60 -10.51 -6.21
C LEU A 146 -1.53 -9.84 -7.61
N LEU A 147 -0.52 -10.21 -8.40
CA LEU A 147 -0.25 -9.74 -9.76
C LEU A 147 -0.38 -10.86 -10.80
N THR A 148 -0.87 -12.05 -10.43
CA THR A 148 -1.13 -13.17 -11.35
C THR A 148 -2.62 -13.38 -11.66
N SER A 149 -3.52 -12.73 -10.91
CA SER A 149 -4.96 -12.74 -11.22
C SER A 149 -5.65 -11.38 -10.96
N PRO A 150 -6.56 -10.94 -11.86
CA PRO A 150 -7.40 -9.77 -11.67
C PRO A 150 -8.44 -9.94 -10.55
N ASP A 151 -8.72 -11.17 -10.13
CA ASP A 151 -9.70 -11.50 -9.09
C ASP A 151 -9.07 -12.02 -7.80
N HIS A 152 -7.75 -11.84 -7.63
CA HIS A 152 -7.07 -12.33 -6.43
C HIS A 152 -7.73 -11.74 -5.19
N PRO A 153 -8.19 -12.58 -4.24
CA PRO A 153 -8.88 -12.09 -3.06
C PRO A 153 -7.96 -11.18 -2.26
N PRO A 154 -8.49 -10.11 -1.64
CA PRO A 154 -7.73 -9.30 -0.72
C PRO A 154 -7.18 -10.20 0.41
N PRO A 155 -5.99 -9.88 0.95
CA PRO A 155 -5.39 -10.70 2.00
C PRO A 155 -6.36 -10.84 3.17
N ALA A 156 -6.41 -12.05 3.74
CA ALA A 156 -7.23 -12.32 4.91
C ALA A 156 -6.93 -11.28 6.00
N ARG A 157 -7.97 -10.73 6.63
CA ARG A 157 -7.82 -9.73 7.69
C ARG A 157 -6.87 -10.32 8.75
N PRO A 158 -5.90 -9.54 9.26
CA PRO A 158 -5.12 -9.99 10.40
C PRO A 158 -6.12 -10.35 11.49
N LYS A 159 -6.10 -11.60 11.96
CA LYS A 159 -6.89 -12.00 13.13
C LYS A 159 -6.43 -11.11 14.27
N ASP A 160 -7.36 -10.43 14.94
CA ASP A 160 -7.07 -9.66 16.14
C ASP A 160 -6.54 -10.64 17.20
N THR A 161 -5.21 -10.75 17.32
CA THR A 161 -4.53 -11.64 18.27
C THR A 161 -4.76 -11.21 19.73
N ASN A 162 -5.45 -10.10 19.97
CA ASN A 162 -5.84 -9.63 21.30
C ASN A 162 -6.99 -10.43 21.94
N LYS A 163 -7.69 -11.31 21.23
CA LYS A 163 -8.69 -12.20 21.86
C LYS A 163 -8.11 -13.49 22.44
N ALA A 164 -6.92 -13.92 21.99
CA ALA A 164 -6.30 -15.14 22.49
C ALA A 164 -5.71 -14.97 23.91
N HIS A 165 -5.27 -13.75 24.27
CA HIS A 165 -4.69 -13.50 25.60
C HIS A 165 -5.72 -13.33 26.71
N GLN A 166 -7.00 -13.07 26.39
CA GLN A 166 -8.05 -12.97 27.40
C GLN A 166 -8.61 -14.35 27.74
N GLN A 167 -8.77 -15.24 26.75
CA GLN A 167 -9.26 -16.61 26.99
C GLN A 167 -8.27 -17.48 27.78
N ASP A 168 -6.96 -17.30 27.57
CA ASP A 168 -5.95 -18.00 28.38
C ASP A 168 -5.87 -17.45 29.82
N GLN A 169 -6.25 -16.20 30.07
CA GLN A 169 -6.25 -15.62 31.42
C GLN A 169 -7.50 -16.02 32.21
N ASP A 170 -8.66 -16.11 31.56
CA ASP A 170 -9.90 -16.55 32.21
C ASP A 170 -9.84 -18.06 32.56
N ALA A 171 -9.19 -18.89 31.73
CA ALA A 171 -8.98 -20.32 32.01
C ALA A 171 -7.96 -20.59 33.14
N ILE A 172 -7.00 -19.68 33.37
CA ILE A 172 -6.04 -19.77 34.48
C ILE A 172 -6.64 -19.26 35.80
N GLN A 173 -7.65 -18.39 35.74
CA GLN A 173 -8.36 -17.89 36.93
C GLN A 173 -9.41 -18.89 37.43
N GLU A 174 -10.16 -19.56 36.55
CA GLU A 174 -11.14 -20.59 36.95
C GLU A 174 -10.48 -21.83 37.59
N GLY A 175 -9.23 -22.16 37.24
CA GLY A 175 -8.51 -23.29 37.84
C GLY A 175 -7.84 -23.01 39.20
N LYS A 176 -7.90 -21.78 39.73
CA LYS A 176 -7.33 -21.42 41.03
C LYS A 176 -8.35 -21.27 42.16
N ASP A 177 -9.62 -21.09 41.81
CA ASP A 177 -10.68 -20.89 42.80
C ASP A 177 -11.32 -22.22 43.26
N GLU A 178 -11.04 -23.36 42.59
CA GLU A 178 -11.53 -24.68 43.02
C GLU A 178 -10.61 -25.40 44.04
N ASP A 179 -9.38 -24.93 44.26
CA ASP A 179 -8.37 -25.62 45.09
C ASP A 179 -8.16 -24.97 46.48
N MET A 180 -9.08 -24.09 46.90
CA MET A 180 -8.97 -23.36 48.19
C MET A 180 -10.14 -23.62 49.17
N ASP A 181 -10.93 -24.68 48.98
CA ASP A 181 -12.07 -25.02 49.86
C ASP A 181 -11.85 -26.26 50.75
N HIS A 182 -10.60 -26.69 50.98
CA HIS A 182 -10.32 -27.84 51.85
C HIS A 182 -9.13 -27.68 52.81
N VAL A 183 -9.08 -26.63 53.62
CA VAL A 183 -8.37 -26.72 54.93
C VAL A 183 -8.99 -25.77 55.96
N LEU A 184 -10.01 -26.22 56.71
CA LEU A 184 -10.15 -25.84 58.14
C LEU A 184 -11.22 -26.71 58.84
N VAL A 185 -10.82 -27.90 59.26
CA VAL A 185 -11.43 -28.58 60.42
C VAL A 185 -10.30 -29.27 61.18
N HIS A 186 -9.90 -28.69 62.31
CA HIS A 186 -9.75 -29.37 63.61
C HIS A 186 -9.35 -28.39 64.70
#